data_AF-A0A960RKW9-F1
#
_entry.id   AF-A0A960RKW9-F1
#
_cell.length_a   1.000
_cell.length_b   1.000
_cell.length_c   1.000
_cell.angle_alpha   90.00
_cell.angle_beta   90.00
_cell.angle_gamma   90.00
#
_symmetry.space_group_name_H-M   'P 1'
#
loop_
_entity.id
_entity.type
_entity.pdbx_description
1 polymer ?
#
loop_
_entity_poly.entity_id
_entity_poly.type
_entity_poly.pdbx_seq_one_letter_code
_entity_poly.pdbx_strand_id
1 'polypeptide(L)'
;MKPLTFCRIFFLGLIFLFSKGYGDITSYQTKKQVESPSTKNEFPLASKATSSQETKCSRGGCFEGAPIEADYPLLVFISFSMPEASLLTLAKELETYGGAFAVRGLLNNSFAEFFNKLNHFKEMGINAPILIDPDSFEEYEVEEVPTIILRGEKTFDKMTGNVPISYALETFAKKGEESALAKELQYISLKISNECKQNAHSKHCIPSNIGAQSKQGIQNLRGIQ
;
A
#
# COMPACT_ATOMS: atom_id res chain seq x y z
N MET A 1 -5.91 -70.31 8.83
CA MET A 1 -6.59 -70.89 7.66
C MET A 1 -8.11 -70.78 7.83
N LYS A 2 -8.74 -69.86 7.07
CA LYS A 2 -10.08 -69.91 6.46
C LYS A 2 -10.27 -68.55 5.74
N PRO A 3 -10.65 -68.54 4.45
CA PRO A 3 -10.65 -67.33 3.63
C PRO A 3 -12.02 -66.66 3.60
N LEU A 4 -12.06 -65.32 3.51
CA LEU A 4 -13.21 -64.62 2.95
C LEU A 4 -12.79 -63.92 1.66
N THR A 5 -13.51 -64.28 0.60
CA THR A 5 -13.40 -63.80 -0.77
C THR A 5 -14.63 -62.93 -1.07
N PHE A 6 -14.52 -62.07 -2.10
CA PHE A 6 -15.55 -61.20 -2.70
C PHE A 6 -15.81 -59.88 -1.95
N CYS A 7 -15.97 -58.71 -2.60
CA CYS A 7 -16.49 -58.47 -3.95
C CYS A 7 -15.95 -57.13 -4.50
N ARG A 8 -15.56 -57.15 -5.78
CA ARG A 8 -15.32 -55.99 -6.65
C ARG A 8 -16.67 -55.41 -7.08
N ILE A 9 -17.01 -54.18 -6.70
CA ILE A 9 -18.08 -53.39 -7.32
C ILE A 9 -17.55 -51.95 -7.44
N PHE A 10 -16.91 -51.62 -8.54
CA PHE A 10 -17.49 -50.99 -9.74
C PHE A 10 -17.88 -49.53 -9.49
N PHE A 11 -16.91 -48.67 -9.79
CA PHE A 11 -16.93 -47.21 -9.76
C PHE A 11 -17.72 -46.72 -10.98
N LEU A 12 -18.92 -46.21 -10.76
CA LEU A 12 -19.75 -45.41 -11.68
C LEU A 12 -20.39 -44.37 -10.76
N GLY A 13 -20.19 -43.05 -10.86
CA GLY A 13 -20.07 -42.23 -12.05
C GLY A 13 -21.34 -41.38 -12.15
N LEU A 14 -21.19 -40.04 -12.13
CA LEU A 14 -22.23 -38.99 -12.22
C LEU A 14 -22.97 -38.74 -10.87
N ILE A 15 -23.10 -37.52 -10.32
CA ILE A 15 -23.53 -36.25 -10.91
C ILE A 15 -22.88 -35.09 -10.12
N PHE A 16 -22.09 -34.23 -10.78
CA PHE A 16 -21.80 -32.87 -10.33
C PHE A 16 -22.26 -31.93 -11.44
N LEU A 17 -23.40 -31.26 -11.22
CA LEU A 17 -23.89 -30.22 -12.12
C LEU A 17 -24.18 -28.97 -11.29
N PHE A 18 -23.25 -28.02 -11.45
CA PHE A 18 -23.45 -26.58 -11.56
C PHE A 18 -24.52 -25.92 -10.71
N SER A 19 -24.06 -25.22 -9.67
CA SER A 19 -24.43 -23.82 -9.44
C SER A 19 -23.41 -23.14 -8.55
N LYS A 20 -22.47 -22.42 -9.15
CA LYS A 20 -21.86 -21.25 -8.52
C LYS A 20 -21.92 -20.10 -9.52
N GLY A 21 -22.91 -19.26 -9.30
CA GLY A 21 -22.97 -17.93 -9.86
C GLY A 21 -22.10 -16.98 -9.04
N TYR A 22 -21.50 -16.05 -9.79
CA TYR A 22 -21.15 -14.67 -9.44
C TYR A 22 -20.31 -14.36 -8.20
N GLY A 23 -19.19 -13.70 -8.49
CA GLY A 23 -18.63 -12.62 -7.67
C GLY A 23 -17.33 -13.00 -6.99
N ASP A 24 -16.20 -12.79 -7.67
CA ASP A 24 -14.92 -12.58 -6.98
C ASP A 24 -14.07 -11.63 -7.83
N ILE A 25 -13.96 -10.38 -7.36
CA ILE A 25 -12.90 -9.44 -7.73
C ILE A 25 -11.95 -9.43 -6.54
N THR A 26 -11.16 -10.49 -6.38
CA THR A 26 -9.90 -10.48 -5.63
C THR A 26 -9.06 -11.64 -6.14
N SER A 27 -8.31 -11.40 -7.21
CA SER A 27 -7.23 -12.32 -7.60
C SER A 27 -6.07 -12.10 -6.64
N TYR A 28 -5.96 -12.94 -5.62
CA TYR A 28 -4.73 -13.07 -4.84
C TYR A 28 -3.70 -13.76 -5.73
N GLN A 29 -2.70 -13.02 -6.19
CA GLN A 29 -1.53 -13.61 -6.83
C GLN A 29 -0.38 -13.54 -5.83
N THR A 30 0.15 -14.72 -5.49
CA THR A 30 1.45 -14.82 -4.83
C THR A 30 2.41 -15.54 -5.76
N LYS A 31 3.54 -14.90 -6.06
CA LYS A 31 4.56 -15.42 -6.97
C LYS A 31 5.86 -15.57 -6.21
N LYS A 32 6.34 -16.81 -6.14
CA LYS A 32 7.63 -17.20 -5.59
C LYS A 32 8.72 -17.05 -6.66
N GLN A 33 9.89 -16.57 -6.26
CA GLN A 33 11.02 -16.28 -7.14
C GLN A 33 11.51 -17.48 -7.97
N VAL A 34 11.96 -17.19 -9.19
CA VAL A 34 12.92 -18.03 -9.90
C VAL A 34 14.22 -17.24 -10.05
N GLU A 35 15.25 -17.87 -9.52
CA GLU A 35 16.65 -17.55 -9.52
C GLU A 35 17.22 -17.23 -10.91
N SER A 36 18.16 -16.29 -10.91
CA SER A 36 18.99 -15.88 -12.03
C SER A 36 19.72 -17.03 -12.73
N PRO A 37 19.87 -16.96 -14.06
CA PRO A 37 21.08 -17.42 -14.72
C PRO A 37 21.78 -16.22 -15.37
N SER A 38 22.93 -15.89 -14.79
CA SER A 38 23.98 -15.10 -15.40
C SER A 38 24.44 -15.74 -16.72
N THR A 39 24.37 -15.00 -17.82
CA THR A 39 25.26 -15.20 -18.97
C THR A 39 25.58 -13.87 -19.64
N LYS A 40 26.74 -13.35 -19.21
CA LYS A 40 27.80 -12.72 -20.01
C LYS A 40 27.39 -12.32 -21.43
N ASN A 41 27.34 -11.02 -21.68
CA ASN A 41 27.90 -10.47 -22.90
C ASN A 41 28.65 -9.18 -22.58
N GLU A 42 29.78 -9.09 -23.24
CA GLU A 42 30.96 -8.34 -22.87
C GLU A 42 31.12 -7.13 -23.79
N PHE A 43 32.00 -6.21 -23.35
CA PHE A 43 32.68 -5.13 -24.10
C PHE A 43 32.03 -3.73 -24.14
N PRO A 44 32.84 -2.65 -24.07
CA PRO A 44 34.14 -2.53 -23.40
C PRO A 44 34.30 -1.25 -22.56
N LEU A 45 34.97 -1.41 -21.42
CA LEU A 45 35.64 -0.34 -20.70
C LEU A 45 36.95 -0.02 -21.42
N ALA A 46 37.00 1.07 -22.18
CA ALA A 46 38.25 1.68 -22.60
C ALA A 46 38.66 2.72 -21.55
N SER A 47 39.50 2.30 -20.62
CA SER A 47 40.23 3.17 -19.71
C SER A 47 41.31 3.94 -20.50
N LYS A 48 41.25 5.27 -20.45
CA LYS A 48 42.44 6.11 -20.55
C LYS A 48 42.63 6.81 -19.22
N ALA A 49 43.58 6.32 -18.45
CA ALA A 49 44.13 7.03 -17.33
C ALA A 49 45.08 8.13 -17.82
N THR A 50 45.18 9.18 -16.99
CA THR A 50 46.18 10.25 -16.98
C THR A 50 45.76 11.55 -17.67
N SER A 51 45.12 12.44 -16.91
CA SER A 51 45.86 13.57 -16.34
C SER A 51 44.99 14.32 -15.32
N SER A 52 45.56 14.49 -14.15
CA SER A 52 45.13 15.31 -13.03
C SER A 52 44.69 16.72 -13.45
N GLN A 53 43.42 17.07 -13.28
CA GLN A 53 43.00 18.41 -12.85
C GLN A 53 41.76 18.28 -11.95
N GLU A 54 41.99 18.42 -10.65
CA GLU A 54 40.96 18.69 -9.65
C GLU A 54 40.22 19.98 -10.04
N THR A 55 39.02 19.88 -10.58
CA THR A 55 38.09 21.01 -10.59
C THR A 55 37.56 21.21 -9.18
N LYS A 56 38.27 22.05 -8.43
CA LYS A 56 37.92 22.61 -7.13
C LYS A 56 36.48 23.15 -7.14
N CYS A 57 35.56 22.45 -6.48
CA CYS A 57 34.21 22.94 -6.25
C CYS A 57 34.27 24.28 -5.50
N SER A 58 33.76 25.33 -6.14
CA SER A 58 33.68 26.66 -5.55
C SER A 58 32.53 26.69 -4.54
N ARG A 59 32.89 26.83 -3.26
CA ARG A 59 32.03 27.26 -2.13
C ARG A 59 30.54 26.93 -2.27
N GLY A 60 30.23 25.67 -2.02
CA GLY A 60 28.88 25.13 -1.89
C GLY A 60 29.04 23.62 -1.86
N GLY A 61 29.10 23.05 -0.66
CA GLY A 61 29.46 21.64 -0.46
C GLY A 61 28.59 20.71 -1.30
N CYS A 62 29.23 19.73 -1.94
CA CYS A 62 28.53 18.54 -2.39
C CYS A 62 28.07 17.81 -1.12
N PHE A 63 26.76 17.79 -0.89
CA PHE A 63 26.19 16.92 0.14
C PHE A 63 26.13 15.52 -0.45
N GLU A 64 27.09 14.67 -0.08
CA GLU A 64 26.94 13.22 -0.21
C GLU A 64 25.93 12.77 0.85
N GLY A 65 24.64 12.98 0.59
CA GLY A 65 23.58 12.39 1.39
C GLY A 65 23.50 10.91 1.06
N ALA A 66 23.72 10.03 2.03
CA ALA A 66 23.33 8.63 1.86
C ALA A 66 21.82 8.59 1.52
N PRO A 67 21.39 7.77 0.55
CA PRO A 67 19.97 7.56 0.30
C PRO A 67 19.30 7.18 1.62
N ILE A 68 18.32 7.97 2.06
CA ILE A 68 17.44 7.56 3.15
C ILE A 68 16.49 6.54 2.52
N GLU A 69 16.90 5.28 2.44
CA GLU A 69 15.99 4.19 2.10
C GLU A 69 15.10 3.93 3.32
N ALA A 70 13.99 4.67 3.39
CA ALA A 70 12.91 4.34 4.29
C ALA A 70 12.15 3.15 3.70
N ASP A 71 12.47 1.95 4.18
CA ASP A 71 11.75 0.73 3.79
C ASP A 71 10.44 0.64 4.60
N TYR A 72 9.32 0.66 3.88
CA TYR A 72 7.99 0.54 4.46
C TYR A 72 7.44 -0.83 4.12
N PRO A 73 7.10 -1.69 5.11
CA PRO A 73 6.50 -2.99 4.82
C PRO A 73 5.11 -2.85 4.22
N LEU A 74 4.37 -1.78 4.57
CA LEU A 74 3.05 -1.49 4.02
C LEU A 74 3.14 -0.37 2.99
N LEU A 75 2.84 -0.71 1.75
CA LEU A 75 2.82 0.23 0.62
C LEU A 75 1.42 0.32 0.04
N VAL A 76 0.96 1.53 -0.24
CA VAL A 76 -0.30 1.78 -0.94
C VAL A 76 -0.03 2.53 -2.23
N PHE A 77 -0.22 1.84 -3.35
CA PHE A 77 0.00 2.37 -4.68
C PHE A 77 -1.21 3.21 -5.08
N ILE A 78 -0.95 4.48 -5.40
CA ILE A 78 -1.99 5.47 -5.72
C ILE A 78 -1.66 6.25 -6.99
N SER A 79 -2.63 7.02 -7.47
CA SER A 79 -2.45 8.02 -8.53
C SER A 79 -3.09 9.35 -8.12
N PHE A 80 -2.52 10.46 -8.58
CA PHE A 80 -3.08 11.81 -8.40
C PHE A 80 -4.43 12.02 -9.09
N SER A 81 -4.82 11.14 -10.02
CA SER A 81 -6.13 11.15 -10.66
C SER A 81 -7.25 10.58 -9.78
N MET A 82 -6.91 9.96 -8.65
CA MET A 82 -7.89 9.43 -7.69
C MET A 82 -8.64 10.57 -6.98
N PRO A 83 -9.89 10.32 -6.52
CA PRO A 83 -10.62 11.29 -5.70
C PRO A 83 -9.88 11.61 -4.40
N GLU A 84 -9.81 12.89 -4.05
CA GLU A 84 -9.12 13.36 -2.82
C GLU A 84 -9.73 12.77 -1.54
N ALA A 85 -11.04 12.53 -1.53
CA ALA A 85 -11.74 11.89 -0.41
C ALA A 85 -11.26 10.44 -0.15
N SER A 86 -10.98 9.69 -1.22
CA SER A 86 -10.44 8.32 -1.11
C SER A 86 -9.00 8.36 -0.60
N LEU A 87 -8.18 9.27 -1.13
CA LEU A 87 -6.79 9.46 -0.66
C LEU A 87 -6.74 9.87 0.81
N LEU A 88 -7.62 10.76 1.26
CA LEU A 88 -7.70 11.18 2.66
C LEU A 88 -8.08 10.03 3.58
N THR A 89 -9.02 9.18 3.17
CA THR A 89 -9.43 8.00 3.94
C THR A 89 -8.27 7.01 4.08
N LEU A 90 -7.61 6.70 2.95
CA LEU A 90 -6.45 5.82 2.93
C LEU A 90 -5.29 6.39 3.76
N ALA A 91 -5.05 7.70 3.69
CA ALA A 91 -3.96 8.35 4.41
C ALA A 91 -4.12 8.20 5.93
N LYS A 92 -5.33 8.40 6.45
CA LYS A 92 -5.63 8.25 7.88
C LYS A 92 -5.42 6.82 8.36
N GLU A 93 -5.82 5.84 7.56
CA GLU A 93 -5.54 4.44 7.88
C GLU A 93 -4.04 4.15 7.81
N LEU A 94 -3.36 4.65 6.79
CA LEU A 94 -1.93 4.43 6.57
C LEU A 94 -1.07 5.05 7.68
N GLU A 95 -1.47 6.21 8.21
CA GLU A 95 -0.88 6.84 9.40
C GLU A 95 -1.04 5.97 10.66
N THR A 96 -2.14 5.21 10.75
CA THR A 96 -2.38 4.31 11.89
C THR A 96 -1.51 3.05 11.82
N TYR A 97 -1.34 2.49 10.62
CA TYR A 97 -0.59 1.25 10.40
C TYR A 97 0.90 1.45 10.14
N GLY A 98 1.34 2.67 9.83
CA GLY A 98 2.74 2.99 9.57
C GLY A 98 3.23 2.49 8.22
N GLY A 99 2.72 3.08 7.13
CA GLY A 99 3.17 2.78 5.77
C GLY A 99 3.38 4.04 4.92
N ALA A 100 3.62 3.83 3.62
CA ALA A 100 3.83 4.90 2.66
C ALA A 100 2.98 4.72 1.40
N PHE A 101 2.62 5.84 0.80
CA PHE A 101 2.06 5.86 -0.54
C PHE A 101 3.17 5.72 -1.58
N ALA A 102 2.92 4.95 -2.63
CA ALA A 102 3.78 4.87 -3.80
C ALA A 102 3.07 5.48 -5.01
N VAL A 103 3.76 6.35 -5.74
CA VAL A 103 3.31 6.90 -7.02
C VAL A 103 4.32 6.55 -8.12
N ARG A 104 3.82 6.28 -9.34
CA ARG A 104 4.70 5.93 -10.47
C ARG A 104 5.68 7.03 -10.84
N GLY A 105 5.31 8.29 -10.63
CA GLY A 105 6.07 9.39 -11.19
C GLY A 105 5.55 10.76 -10.79
N LEU A 106 6.15 11.76 -11.42
CA LEU A 106 5.80 13.16 -11.22
C LEU A 106 4.49 13.50 -11.92
N LEU A 107 3.77 14.44 -11.32
CA LEU A 107 2.63 15.06 -11.96
C LEU A 107 3.13 15.91 -13.15
N ASN A 108 2.64 15.64 -14.35
CA ASN A 108 2.99 16.36 -15.59
C ASN A 108 4.50 16.51 -15.86
N ASN A 109 5.31 15.52 -15.45
CA ASN A 109 6.78 15.55 -15.56
C ASN A 109 7.45 16.77 -14.85
N SER A 110 6.77 17.37 -13.88
CA SER A 110 7.22 18.59 -13.19
C SER A 110 7.29 18.37 -11.69
N PHE A 111 8.49 18.51 -11.12
CA PHE A 111 8.69 18.50 -9.67
C PHE A 111 7.93 19.64 -8.98
N ALA A 112 7.86 20.82 -9.60
CA ALA A 112 7.16 21.96 -9.03
C ALA A 112 5.66 21.67 -8.84
N GLU A 113 5.03 21.08 -9.86
CA GLU A 113 3.62 20.71 -9.78
C GLU A 113 3.37 19.58 -8.79
N PHE A 114 4.26 18.59 -8.75
CA PHE A 114 4.24 17.53 -7.75
C PHE A 114 4.28 18.11 -6.32
N PHE A 115 5.25 19.00 -6.02
CA PHE A 115 5.34 19.62 -4.70
C PHE A 115 4.14 20.50 -4.36
N ASN A 116 3.59 21.23 -5.32
CA ASN A 116 2.36 22.00 -5.11
C ASN A 116 1.18 21.08 -4.75
N LYS A 117 1.03 19.96 -5.45
CA LYS A 117 -0.01 18.97 -5.15
C LYS A 117 0.21 18.30 -3.79
N LEU A 118 1.47 18.00 -3.43
CA LEU A 118 1.81 17.47 -2.11
C LEU A 118 1.49 18.47 -0.99
N ASN A 119 1.76 19.76 -1.19
CA ASN A 119 1.43 20.79 -0.21
C ASN A 119 -0.09 20.89 -0.02
N HIS A 120 -0.84 20.89 -1.12
CA HIS A 120 -2.31 20.82 -1.09
C HIS A 120 -2.81 19.58 -0.33
N PHE A 121 -2.19 18.42 -0.56
CA PHE A 121 -2.52 17.19 0.18
C PHE A 121 -2.27 17.32 1.69
N LYS A 122 -1.14 17.92 2.09
CA LYS A 122 -0.85 18.19 3.50
C LYS A 122 -1.87 19.15 4.13
N GLU A 123 -2.26 20.21 3.42
CA GLU A 123 -3.29 21.16 3.89
C GLU A 123 -4.65 20.49 4.10
N MET A 124 -4.99 19.48 3.30
CA MET A 124 -6.21 18.68 3.47
C MET A 124 -6.09 17.60 4.56
N GLY A 125 -4.91 17.40 5.14
CA GLY A 125 -4.66 16.41 6.20
C GLY A 125 -4.22 15.03 5.69
N ILE A 126 -3.68 14.94 4.47
CA ILE A 126 -2.94 13.77 4.01
C ILE A 126 -1.48 13.94 4.44
N ASN A 127 -1.08 13.35 5.57
CA ASN A 127 0.28 13.47 6.10
C ASN A 127 1.13 12.21 5.90
N ALA A 128 0.56 11.16 5.31
CA ALA A 128 1.28 9.94 5.01
C ALA A 128 2.50 10.21 4.09
N PRO A 129 3.64 9.52 4.31
CA PRO A 129 4.79 9.58 3.40
C PRO A 129 4.41 9.20 1.98
N ILE A 130 4.99 9.88 0.98
CA ILE A 130 4.79 9.59 -0.44
C ILE A 130 6.14 9.34 -1.09
N LEU A 131 6.26 8.20 -1.76
CA LEU A 131 7.43 7.72 -2.48
C LEU A 131 7.17 7.81 -3.98
N ILE A 132 8.18 8.26 -4.74
CA ILE A 132 8.17 8.17 -6.19
C ILE A 132 9.01 6.95 -6.56
N ASP A 133 8.33 5.87 -6.94
CA ASP A 133 8.96 4.59 -7.21
C ASP A 133 8.23 3.90 -8.37
N PRO A 134 8.62 4.16 -9.64
CA PRO A 134 8.06 3.48 -10.79
C PRO A 134 8.39 1.99 -10.81
N ASP A 135 9.58 1.61 -10.34
CA ASP A 135 10.09 0.24 -10.45
C ASP A 135 9.27 -0.71 -9.57
N SER A 136 8.87 -0.28 -8.38
CA SER A 136 7.96 -1.05 -7.51
C SER A 136 6.59 -1.32 -8.15
N PHE A 137 6.09 -0.48 -9.08
CA PHE A 137 4.82 -0.79 -9.78
C PHE A 137 5.00 -1.98 -10.73
N GLU A 138 6.16 -2.11 -11.36
CA GLU A 138 6.48 -3.25 -12.22
C GLU A 138 6.78 -4.49 -11.39
N GLU A 139 7.55 -4.37 -10.31
CA GLU A 139 7.92 -5.47 -9.40
C GLU A 139 6.68 -6.17 -8.83
N TYR A 140 5.69 -5.40 -8.36
CA TYR A 140 4.47 -5.96 -7.77
C TYR A 140 3.35 -6.18 -8.80
N GLU A 141 3.62 -5.96 -10.09
CA GLU A 141 2.65 -6.10 -11.18
C GLU A 141 1.37 -5.30 -10.86
N VAL A 142 1.53 -4.00 -10.54
CA VAL A 142 0.44 -3.08 -10.17
C VAL A 142 -0.10 -2.38 -11.40
N GLU A 143 -1.14 -2.96 -11.98
CA GLU A 143 -1.81 -2.42 -13.17
C GLU A 143 -2.87 -1.36 -12.81
N GLU A 144 -3.58 -1.58 -11.69
CA GLU A 144 -4.68 -0.73 -11.23
C GLU A 144 -4.39 -0.11 -9.86
N VAL A 145 -4.96 1.08 -9.64
CA VAL A 145 -4.87 1.80 -8.37
C VAL A 145 -6.27 2.10 -7.81
N PRO A 146 -6.46 2.08 -6.48
CA PRO A 146 -5.44 1.80 -5.46
C PRO A 146 -5.11 0.30 -5.35
N THR A 147 -3.84 0.00 -5.01
CA THR A 147 -3.39 -1.35 -4.68
C THR A 147 -2.58 -1.32 -3.38
N ILE A 148 -2.92 -2.19 -2.44
CA ILE A 148 -2.25 -2.34 -1.15
C ILE A 148 -1.30 -3.53 -1.25
N ILE A 149 -0.04 -3.30 -0.91
CA ILE A 149 1.02 -4.31 -0.86
C ILE A 149 1.53 -4.41 0.57
N LEU A 150 1.65 -5.63 1.07
CA LEU A 150 2.39 -5.93 2.28
C LEU A 150 3.66 -6.70 1.89
N ARG A 151 4.80 -6.04 1.98
CA ARG A 151 6.14 -6.55 1.66
C ARG A 151 6.74 -7.21 2.90
N GLY A 152 7.03 -8.51 2.80
CA GLY A 152 7.94 -9.19 3.71
C GLY A 152 9.33 -9.36 3.11
N GLU A 153 10.19 -10.14 3.75
CA GLU A 153 11.59 -10.30 3.33
C GLU A 153 11.76 -11.05 2.00
N LYS A 154 10.81 -11.92 1.64
CA LYS A 154 10.92 -12.83 0.48
C LYS A 154 9.67 -12.84 -0.40
N THR A 155 8.54 -12.51 0.19
CA THR A 155 7.21 -12.62 -0.40
C THR A 155 6.44 -11.36 -0.10
N PHE A 156 5.35 -11.16 -0.83
CA PHE A 156 4.46 -10.04 -0.63
C PHE A 156 3.02 -10.49 -0.81
N ASP A 157 2.12 -9.85 -0.09
CA ASP A 157 0.68 -9.98 -0.32
C ASP A 157 0.17 -8.74 -1.06
N LYS A 158 -0.75 -8.96 -2.02
CA LYS A 158 -1.34 -7.91 -2.86
C LYS A 158 -2.86 -7.91 -2.75
N MET A 159 -3.44 -6.72 -2.62
CA MET A 159 -4.89 -6.50 -2.71
C MET A 159 -5.19 -5.23 -3.51
N THR A 160 -5.94 -5.38 -4.59
CA THR A 160 -6.32 -4.27 -5.48
C THR A 160 -7.77 -3.85 -5.24
N GLY A 161 -8.03 -2.55 -5.29
CA GLY A 161 -9.35 -1.97 -5.19
C GLY A 161 -9.49 -0.95 -4.06
N ASN A 162 -10.58 -0.17 -4.10
CA ASN A 162 -10.92 0.81 -3.07
C ASN A 162 -11.47 0.12 -1.81
N VAL A 163 -10.58 -0.50 -1.06
CA VAL A 163 -10.86 -1.19 0.21
C VAL A 163 -10.08 -0.54 1.34
N PRO A 164 -10.59 -0.60 2.59
CA PRO A 164 -9.83 -0.10 3.73
C PRO A 164 -8.60 -0.98 3.99
N ILE A 165 -7.52 -0.35 4.46
CA ILE A 165 -6.25 -1.03 4.77
C ILE A 165 -6.44 -2.06 5.87
N SER A 166 -7.27 -1.74 6.86
CA SER A 166 -7.68 -2.67 7.91
C SER A 166 -8.22 -4.00 7.37
N TYR A 167 -9.07 -3.96 6.34
CA TYR A 167 -9.62 -5.14 5.68
C TYR A 167 -8.57 -5.92 4.88
N ALA A 168 -7.68 -5.21 4.18
CA ALA A 168 -6.57 -5.84 3.47
C ALA A 168 -5.66 -6.61 4.44
N LEU A 169 -5.25 -5.98 5.54
CA LEU A 169 -4.44 -6.62 6.57
C LEU A 169 -5.16 -7.80 7.23
N GLU A 170 -6.46 -7.69 7.53
CA GLU A 170 -7.25 -8.81 8.06
C GLU A 170 -7.23 -10.00 7.10
N THR A 171 -7.35 -9.73 5.80
CA THR A 171 -7.32 -10.76 4.77
C THR A 171 -5.94 -11.41 4.66
N PHE A 172 -4.87 -10.61 4.66
CA PHE A 172 -3.49 -11.10 4.64
C PHE A 172 -3.17 -11.93 5.90
N ALA A 173 -3.63 -11.52 7.07
CA ALA A 173 -3.47 -12.28 8.32
C ALA A 173 -4.17 -13.65 8.31
N LYS A 174 -5.25 -13.80 7.53
CA LYS A 174 -6.02 -15.05 7.44
C LYS A 174 -5.55 -15.98 6.33
N LYS A 175 -5.14 -15.42 5.18
CA LYS A 175 -4.92 -16.17 3.93
C LYS A 175 -3.63 -15.83 3.19
N GLY A 176 -2.96 -14.74 3.57
CA GLY A 176 -1.74 -14.26 2.93
C GLY A 176 -0.49 -15.01 3.35
N GLU A 177 0.57 -14.88 2.56
CA GLU A 177 1.88 -15.44 2.88
C GLU A 177 2.56 -14.63 3.99
N GLU A 178 2.35 -13.31 4.04
CA GLU A 178 2.84 -12.41 5.09
C GLU A 178 1.88 -12.30 6.27
N SER A 179 1.23 -13.41 6.63
CA SER A 179 0.21 -13.44 7.68
C SER A 179 0.72 -13.02 9.06
N ALA A 180 2.00 -13.25 9.36
CA ALA A 180 2.61 -12.87 10.63
C ALA A 180 2.79 -11.34 10.72
N LEU A 181 3.35 -10.74 9.66
CA LEU A 181 3.53 -9.30 9.54
C LEU A 181 2.18 -8.57 9.52
N ALA A 182 1.18 -9.12 8.83
CA ALA A 182 -0.17 -8.57 8.81
C ALA A 182 -0.82 -8.54 10.20
N LYS A 183 -0.58 -9.57 11.03
CA LYS A 183 -1.07 -9.63 12.43
C LYS A 183 -0.36 -8.62 13.31
N GLU A 184 0.93 -8.43 13.10
CA GLU A 184 1.72 -7.43 13.81
C GLU A 184 1.18 -6.02 13.56
N LEU A 185 0.98 -5.65 12.29
CA LEU A 185 0.41 -4.34 11.93
C LEU A 185 -1.03 -4.17 12.47
N GLN A 186 -1.85 -5.22 12.46
CA GLN A 186 -3.17 -5.18 13.10
C GLN A 186 -3.10 -4.94 14.60
N TYR A 187 -2.15 -5.59 15.29
CA TYR A 187 -1.98 -5.42 16.72
C TYR A 187 -1.60 -3.98 17.08
N ILE A 188 -0.80 -3.30 16.24
CA ILE A 188 -0.46 -1.88 16.42
C ILE A 188 -1.74 -1.01 16.47
N SER A 189 -2.65 -1.18 15.51
CA SER A 189 -3.92 -0.44 15.48
C SER A 189 -4.80 -0.68 16.72
N LEU A 190 -4.86 -1.93 17.18
CA LEU A 190 -5.60 -2.29 18.40
C LEU A 190 -4.99 -1.64 19.65
N LYS A 191 -3.65 -1.63 19.74
CA LYS A 191 -2.93 -1.04 20.87
C LYS A 191 -3.13 0.48 20.92
N ILE A 192 -2.97 1.17 19.79
CA ILE A 192 -3.21 2.63 19.68
C ILE A 192 -4.65 2.96 20.11
N SER A 193 -5.63 2.21 19.63
CA SER A 193 -7.04 2.42 19.98
C SER A 193 -7.32 2.25 21.48
N ASN A 194 -6.65 1.30 22.13
CA ASN A 194 -6.79 1.05 23.57
C ASN A 194 -6.07 2.11 24.40
N GLU A 195 -4.89 2.57 23.96
CA GLU A 195 -4.14 3.65 24.60
C GLU A 195 -4.89 4.98 24.50
N CYS A 196 -5.56 5.28 23.37
CA CYS A 196 -6.42 6.45 23.24
C CYS A 196 -7.64 6.42 24.18
N LYS A 197 -8.20 5.24 24.47
CA LYS A 197 -9.29 5.10 25.46
C LYS A 197 -8.82 5.32 26.89
N GLN A 198 -7.58 4.95 27.20
CA GLN A 198 -7.01 5.07 28.55
C GLN A 198 -6.39 6.45 28.80
N ASN A 199 -5.92 7.15 27.76
CA ASN A 199 -5.29 8.47 27.83
C ASN A 199 -6.12 9.56 27.15
N ALA A 200 -7.40 9.67 27.49
CA ALA A 200 -8.32 10.73 27.01
C ALA A 200 -7.89 12.17 27.41
N HIS A 201 -6.78 12.33 28.16
CA HIS A 201 -6.21 13.62 28.53
C HIS A 201 -4.91 13.99 27.76
N SER A 202 -4.38 13.10 26.90
CA SER A 202 -3.16 13.38 26.14
C SER A 202 -3.46 14.17 24.87
N LYS A 203 -2.76 15.30 24.66
CA LYS A 203 -2.91 16.22 23.51
C LYS A 203 -2.59 15.62 22.13
N HIS A 204 -2.35 14.31 22.05
CA HIS A 204 -2.06 13.55 20.82
C HIS A 204 -3.23 12.69 20.32
N CYS A 205 -4.35 12.65 21.05
CA CYS A 205 -5.56 12.02 20.53
C CYS A 205 -6.38 13.11 19.82
N ILE A 206 -6.37 13.15 18.49
CA ILE A 206 -7.40 13.91 17.75
C ILE A 206 -8.63 12.99 17.67
N PRO A 207 -9.73 13.28 18.39
CA PRO A 207 -10.97 12.54 18.18
C PRO A 207 -11.49 12.87 16.78
N SER A 208 -11.59 11.87 15.92
CA SER A 208 -12.28 11.93 14.64
C SER A 208 -13.78 12.12 14.86
N ASN A 209 -14.18 13.37 15.13
CA ASN A 209 -15.58 13.78 15.23
C ASN A 209 -15.87 14.85 14.17
N ILE A 210 -16.11 14.42 12.93
CA ILE A 210 -16.80 15.25 11.93
C ILE A 210 -17.94 14.40 11.39
N GLY A 211 -19.13 14.65 11.95
CA GLY A 211 -20.34 13.92 11.62
C GLY A 211 -21.56 14.46 12.37
N ALA A 212 -21.91 15.73 12.15
CA ALA A 212 -23.23 16.25 12.51
C ALA A 212 -23.70 17.29 11.49
N GLN A 213 -24.23 16.76 10.39
CA GLN A 213 -25.39 17.23 9.63
C GLN A 213 -25.66 18.74 9.53
N SER A 214 -25.43 19.22 8.31
CA SER A 214 -26.32 20.15 7.60
C SER A 214 -27.80 19.86 7.90
N LYS A 215 -28.51 20.86 8.44
CA LYS A 215 -29.93 21.09 8.13
C LYS A 215 -30.09 22.53 7.70
N GLN A 216 -30.34 22.73 6.41
CA GLN A 216 -31.00 23.93 5.90
C GLN A 216 -32.43 24.01 6.47
N GLY A 217 -32.89 25.24 6.76
CA GLY A 217 -34.25 25.50 7.18
C GLY A 217 -34.53 26.99 7.35
N ILE A 218 -34.75 27.68 6.23
CA ILE A 218 -35.45 28.98 6.17
C ILE A 218 -36.80 28.84 6.88
N GLN A 219 -37.14 29.74 7.81
CA GLN A 219 -38.44 30.38 8.17
C GLN A 219 -38.17 31.14 9.49
N ASN A 220 -38.53 32.39 9.79
CA ASN A 220 -39.66 33.21 9.36
C ASN A 220 -39.40 34.67 9.78
N LEU A 221 -39.91 35.60 8.96
CA LEU A 221 -40.20 36.99 9.32
C LEU A 221 -41.27 37.03 10.43
N ARG A 222 -41.04 37.84 11.47
CA ARG A 222 -41.97 38.50 12.42
C ARG A 222 -41.05 39.30 13.36
N GLY A 223 -41.01 40.63 13.44
CA GLY A 223 -42.07 41.62 13.39
C GLY A 223 -42.42 42.05 14.83
N ILE A 224 -42.23 43.34 15.14
CA ILE A 224 -42.80 44.11 16.28
C ILE A 224 -42.06 43.87 17.62
N GLN A 225 -41.51 44.85 18.34
CA GLN A 225 -41.95 46.21 18.67
C GLN A 225 -40.75 47.11 18.99
#